data_AF-A0A951LM69-F1
#
_entry.id   AF-A0A951LM69-F1
#
_cell.length_a   1.000
_cell.length_b   1.000
_cell.length_c   1.000
_cell.angle_alpha   90.00
_cell.angle_beta   90.00
_cell.angle_gamma   90.00
#
_symmetry.space_group_name_H-M   'P 1'
#
loop_
_entity.id
_entity.type
_entity.pdbx_description
1 polymer ?
#
loop_
_entity_poly.entity_id
_entity_poly.type
_entity_poly.pdbx_seq_one_letter_code
_entity_poly.pdbx_strand_id
1 'polypeptide(L)'
;MKDFADEQLQVFLCHATEDKPIVRELYYKLVEDKVRPWFDEENLIPGQEWKVVIPKEVRKSHIVLVCLSKNSVNKFGYVQKEIKIALDIADEQPEGTIYIVPARLEPCDLPERLKHLHCVNLYEPGGYENLMKALNERAKY
;
A
#
# COMPACT_ATOMS: atom_id res chain seq x y z
N MET A 1 -13.20 -5.83 29.08
CA MET A 1 -12.01 -4.98 29.05
C MET A 1 -11.37 -5.23 27.69
N LYS A 2 -11.44 -4.28 26.75
CA LYS A 2 -10.75 -4.42 25.47
C LYS A 2 -9.33 -3.92 25.72
N ASP A 3 -8.36 -4.82 25.69
CA ASP A 3 -6.95 -4.44 25.63
C ASP A 3 -6.74 -3.69 24.31
N PHE A 4 -6.56 -2.38 24.37
CA PHE A 4 -6.03 -1.60 23.25
C PHE A 4 -4.52 -1.82 23.24
N ALA A 5 -4.11 -3.01 22.78
CA ALA A 5 -2.71 -3.25 22.44
C ALA A 5 -2.37 -2.38 21.23
N ASP A 6 -1.47 -1.41 21.43
CA ASP A 6 -0.53 -0.86 20.44
C ASP A 6 -0.96 -1.12 18.98
N GLU A 7 -1.84 -0.27 18.43
CA GLU A 7 -2.39 -0.51 17.09
C GLU A 7 -1.28 -0.35 16.04
N GLN A 8 -0.66 -1.48 15.69
CA GLN A 8 0.33 -1.56 14.62
C GLN A 8 -0.23 -0.94 13.34
N LEU A 9 0.61 -0.16 12.67
CA LEU A 9 0.26 0.53 11.44
C LEU A 9 -0.19 -0.46 10.36
N GLN A 10 -1.50 -0.47 10.07
CA GLN A 10 -2.09 -1.23 8.97
C GLN A 10 -1.75 -0.60 7.61
N VAL A 11 -1.10 -1.37 6.73
CA VAL A 11 -0.65 -0.92 5.40
C VAL A 11 -1.20 -1.84 4.32
N PHE A 12 -2.08 -1.35 3.45
CA PHE A 12 -2.58 -2.12 2.31
C PHE A 12 -1.54 -2.15 1.17
N LEU A 13 -1.17 -3.33 0.68
CA LEU A 13 -0.26 -3.51 -0.44
C LEU A 13 -1.02 -3.62 -1.77
N CYS A 14 -1.23 -2.49 -2.44
CA CYS A 14 -1.86 -2.44 -3.76
C CYS A 14 -0.82 -2.75 -4.85
N HIS A 15 -1.04 -3.78 -5.66
CA HIS A 15 -0.04 -4.26 -6.62
C HIS A 15 -0.69 -5.01 -7.78
N ALA A 16 0.02 -5.15 -8.91
CA ALA A 16 -0.43 -6.04 -9.97
C ALA A 16 -0.03 -7.49 -9.68
N THR A 17 -0.80 -8.45 -10.19
CA THR A 17 -0.54 -9.88 -9.99
C THR A 17 0.89 -10.30 -10.35
N GLU A 18 1.48 -9.67 -11.36
CA GLU A 18 2.85 -9.89 -11.82
C GLU A 18 3.91 -9.48 -10.78
N ASP A 19 3.58 -8.55 -9.89
CA ASP A 19 4.48 -8.00 -8.89
C ASP A 19 4.50 -8.82 -7.59
N LYS A 20 3.64 -9.85 -7.47
CA LYS A 20 3.49 -10.69 -6.27
C LYS A 20 4.81 -11.21 -5.69
N PRO A 21 5.79 -11.68 -6.50
CA PRO A 21 7.08 -12.11 -5.95
C PRO A 21 7.78 -11.02 -5.13
N ILE A 22 7.91 -9.81 -5.67
CA ILE A 22 8.61 -8.68 -5.03
C ILE A 22 7.78 -8.15 -3.85
N VAL A 23 6.46 -8.07 -4.02
CA VAL A 23 5.55 -7.58 -2.96
C VAL A 23 5.51 -8.52 -1.77
N ARG A 24 5.67 -9.84 -1.98
CA ARG A 24 5.77 -10.81 -0.88
C ARG A 24 7.04 -10.61 -0.05
N GLU A 25 8.17 -10.34 -0.69
CA GLU A 25 9.41 -10.01 0.02
C GLU A 25 9.24 -8.74 0.87
N LEU A 26 8.61 -7.70 0.29
CA LEU A 26 8.28 -6.48 1.00
C LEU A 26 7.32 -6.73 2.18
N TYR A 27 6.30 -7.57 2.00
CA TYR A 27 5.35 -7.96 3.04
C TYR A 27 6.07 -8.52 4.27
N TYR A 28 6.94 -9.52 4.09
CA TYR A 28 7.64 -10.11 5.23
C TYR A 28 8.59 -9.12 5.91
N LYS A 29 9.27 -8.27 5.14
CA LYS A 29 10.13 -7.22 5.70
C LYS A 29 9.35 -6.23 6.56
N LEU A 30 8.17 -5.81 6.12
CA LEU A 30 7.27 -4.95 6.89
C LEU A 30 6.78 -5.65 8.18
N VAL A 31 6.46 -6.94 8.11
CA VAL A 31 6.08 -7.73 9.30
C VAL A 31 7.22 -7.80 10.33
N GLU A 32 8.46 -8.01 9.88
CA GLU A 32 9.65 -8.00 10.73
C GLU A 32 9.78 -6.67 11.49
N ASP A 33 9.50 -5.57 10.80
CA ASP A 33 9.51 -4.19 11.34
C ASP A 33 8.23 -3.79 12.08
N LYS A 34 7.40 -4.76 12.49
CA LYS A 34 6.17 -4.53 13.30
C LYS A 34 5.10 -3.67 12.63
N VAL A 35 5.16 -3.53 11.31
CA VAL A 35 4.05 -3.03 10.50
C VAL A 35 3.07 -4.18 10.29
N ARG A 36 1.78 -3.86 10.16
CA ARG A 36 0.74 -4.84 9.82
C ARG A 36 0.35 -4.69 8.35
N PRO A 37 1.13 -5.24 7.40
CA PRO A 37 0.75 -5.20 6.01
C PRO A 37 -0.48 -6.07 5.74
N TRP A 38 -1.30 -5.65 4.79
CA TRP A 38 -2.38 -6.43 4.21
C TRP A 38 -2.04 -6.74 2.75
N PHE A 39 -1.90 -8.02 2.43
CA PHE A 39 -1.54 -8.55 1.13
C PHE A 39 -2.55 -9.65 0.75
N ASP A 40 -3.18 -9.51 -0.42
CA ASP A 40 -4.27 -10.40 -0.86
C ASP A 40 -3.89 -11.88 -0.82
N GLU A 41 -2.66 -12.22 -1.19
CA GLU A 41 -2.18 -13.60 -1.23
C GLU A 41 -2.05 -14.25 0.16
N GLU A 42 -1.72 -13.45 1.17
CA GLU A 42 -1.48 -13.94 2.54
C GLU A 42 -2.72 -13.78 3.44
N ASN A 43 -3.56 -12.76 3.18
CA ASN A 43 -4.61 -12.35 4.10
C ASN A 43 -6.03 -12.59 3.58
N LEU A 44 -6.22 -12.79 2.28
CA LEU A 44 -7.53 -13.16 1.75
C LEU A 44 -7.77 -14.65 1.95
N ILE A 45 -8.87 -14.99 2.62
CA ILE A 45 -9.21 -16.39 2.92
C ILE A 45 -9.94 -17.01 1.72
N PRO A 46 -9.57 -18.23 1.28
CA PRO A 46 -10.32 -18.95 0.24
C PRO A 46 -11.82 -19.03 0.56
N GLY A 47 -12.64 -18.62 -0.42
CA GLY A 47 -14.09 -18.53 -0.26
C GLY A 47 -14.63 -17.14 0.12
N GLN A 48 -13.76 -16.20 0.51
CA GLN A 48 -14.18 -14.81 0.67
C GLN A 48 -14.46 -14.16 -0.69
N GLU A 49 -15.51 -13.37 -0.75
CA GLU A 49 -15.76 -12.52 -1.91
C GLU A 49 -14.78 -11.34 -1.91
N TRP A 50 -13.71 -11.48 -2.70
CA TRP A 50 -12.64 -10.50 -2.84
C TRP A 50 -13.15 -9.08 -3.17
N LYS A 51 -14.20 -8.96 -3.98
CA LYS A 51 -14.85 -7.68 -4.33
C LYS A 51 -15.47 -6.96 -3.13
N VAL A 52 -15.71 -7.68 -2.03
CA VAL A 52 -16.25 -7.14 -0.78
C VAL A 52 -15.15 -6.90 0.24
N VAL A 53 -14.19 -7.82 0.35
CA VAL A 53 -13.12 -7.74 1.36
C VAL A 53 -12.12 -6.65 1.01
N ILE A 54 -11.61 -6.61 -0.23
CA ILE A 54 -10.54 -5.67 -0.60
C ILE A 54 -10.94 -4.21 -0.34
N PRO A 55 -12.09 -3.70 -0.82
CA PRO A 55 -12.47 -2.31 -0.55
C PRO A 55 -12.63 -2.00 0.95
N LYS A 56 -13.01 -3.00 1.77
CA LYS A 56 -13.08 -2.83 3.22
C LYS A 56 -11.69 -2.70 3.84
N GLU A 57 -10.74 -3.51 3.41
CA GLU A 57 -9.38 -3.49 3.94
C GLU A 57 -8.60 -2.26 3.48
N VAL A 58 -8.83 -1.77 2.26
CA VAL A 58 -8.34 -0.46 1.81
C VAL A 58 -8.82 0.65 2.75
N ARG A 59 -10.13 0.71 3.04
CA ARG A 59 -10.72 1.72 3.95
C ARG A 59 -10.23 1.65 5.39
N LYS A 60 -9.93 0.45 5.89
CA LYS A 60 -9.44 0.26 7.27
C LYS A 60 -7.96 0.57 7.43
N SER A 61 -7.21 0.52 6.33
CA SER A 61 -5.76 0.72 6.38
C SER A 61 -5.42 2.17 6.69
N HIS A 62 -4.33 2.40 7.40
CA HIS A 62 -3.82 3.76 7.65
C HIS A 62 -3.07 4.31 6.44
N ILE A 63 -2.47 3.40 5.67
CA ILE A 63 -1.74 3.69 4.43
C ILE A 63 -2.12 2.66 3.37
N VAL A 64 -2.23 3.14 2.13
CA VAL A 64 -2.23 2.34 0.91
C VAL A 64 -0.89 2.53 0.22
N LEU A 65 -0.07 1.48 0.22
CA LEU A 65 1.18 1.43 -0.52
C LEU A 65 0.89 0.95 -1.94
N VAL A 66 1.03 1.83 -2.93
CA VAL A 66 0.78 1.52 -4.33
C VAL A 66 2.09 1.07 -4.97
N CYS A 67 2.26 -0.23 -5.10
CA CYS A 67 3.43 -0.87 -5.70
C CYS A 67 3.39 -0.77 -7.23
N LEU A 68 4.35 -0.06 -7.80
CA LEU A 68 4.41 0.31 -9.22
C LEU A 68 5.57 -0.38 -9.93
N SER A 69 5.26 -0.96 -11.09
CA SER A 69 6.20 -1.57 -12.03
C SER A 69 5.76 -1.21 -13.45
N LYS A 70 6.59 -1.51 -14.46
CA LYS A 70 6.21 -1.32 -15.87
C LYS A 70 4.96 -2.12 -16.24
N ASN A 71 4.75 -3.26 -15.56
CA ASN A 71 3.59 -4.11 -15.74
C ASN A 71 2.34 -3.49 -15.10
N SER A 72 2.43 -2.89 -13.90
CA SER A 72 1.25 -2.34 -13.23
C SER A 72 0.81 -0.98 -13.76
N VAL A 73 1.74 -0.14 -14.24
CA VAL A 73 1.45 1.21 -14.75
C VAL A 73 0.63 1.17 -16.05
N ASN A 74 0.87 0.18 -16.92
CA ASN A 74 0.22 0.08 -18.24
C ASN A 74 -1.03 -0.82 -18.24
N LYS A 75 -1.39 -1.42 -17.09
CA LYS A 75 -2.45 -2.43 -17.03
C LYS A 75 -3.82 -1.81 -16.80
N PHE A 76 -4.74 -2.11 -17.72
CA PHE A 76 -6.18 -1.99 -17.44
C PHE A 76 -6.60 -3.15 -16.54
N GLY A 77 -7.15 -2.86 -15.36
CA GLY A 77 -7.50 -3.93 -14.43
C GLY A 77 -7.93 -3.46 -13.06
N TYR A 78 -7.97 -4.41 -12.13
CA TYR A 78 -8.47 -4.18 -10.79
C TYR A 78 -7.58 -3.25 -9.94
N VAL A 79 -6.27 -3.23 -10.19
CA VAL A 79 -5.33 -2.27 -9.58
C VAL A 79 -5.79 -0.82 -9.79
N GLN A 80 -6.29 -0.48 -10.97
CA GLN A 80 -6.83 0.87 -11.23
C GLN A 80 -8.09 1.16 -10.41
N LYS A 81 -8.90 0.15 -10.11
CA LYS A 81 -10.07 0.28 -9.23
C LYS A 81 -9.65 0.47 -7.78
N GLU A 82 -8.67 -0.29 -7.30
CA GLU A 82 -8.10 -0.12 -5.95
C GLU A 82 -7.48 1.26 -5.78
N ILE A 83 -6.63 1.70 -6.73
CA ILE A 83 -6.04 3.04 -6.75
C ILE A 83 -7.14 4.10 -6.74
N LYS A 84 -8.22 3.91 -7.51
CA LYS A 84 -9.35 4.84 -7.48
C LYS A 84 -9.99 4.89 -6.10
N ILE A 85 -10.32 3.74 -5.49
CA ILE A 85 -10.92 3.69 -4.16
C ILE A 85 -10.01 4.36 -3.12
N ALA A 86 -8.71 4.09 -3.18
CA ALA A 86 -7.74 4.71 -2.29
C ALA A 86 -7.70 6.23 -2.47
N LEU A 87 -7.70 6.73 -3.70
CA LEU A 87 -7.75 8.17 -3.98
C LEU A 87 -9.05 8.81 -3.46
N ASP A 88 -10.19 8.16 -3.69
CA ASP A 88 -11.49 8.65 -3.21
C ASP A 88 -11.50 8.74 -1.66
N ILE A 89 -10.85 7.80 -0.96
CA ILE A 89 -10.71 7.84 0.52
C ILE A 89 -9.69 8.89 0.96
N ALA A 90 -8.60 9.07 0.20
CA ALA A 90 -7.59 10.09 0.49
C ALA A 90 -8.20 11.49 0.50
N ASP A 91 -9.13 11.76 -0.43
CA ASP A 91 -9.85 13.04 -0.52
C ASP A 91 -10.77 13.31 0.69
N GLU A 92 -11.15 12.26 1.43
CA GLU A 92 -11.92 12.37 2.68
C GLU A 92 -11.04 12.59 3.93
N GLN A 93 -9.71 12.43 3.80
CA GLN A 93 -8.78 12.63 4.91
C GLN A 93 -8.44 14.11 5.12
N PRO A 94 -8.03 14.51 6.34
CA PRO A 94 -7.47 15.84 6.57
C PRO A 94 -6.29 16.13 5.64
N GLU A 95 -6.17 17.39 5.23
CA GLU A 95 -5.08 17.86 4.39
C GLU A 95 -3.71 17.49 5.01
N GLY A 96 -2.80 16.98 4.18
CA GLY A 96 -1.47 16.56 4.61
C GLY A 96 -1.38 15.14 5.18
N THR A 97 -2.50 14.40 5.29
CA THR A 97 -2.48 13.01 5.74
C THR A 97 -1.74 12.12 4.74
N ILE A 98 -0.72 11.39 5.20
CA ILE A 98 -0.03 10.37 4.41
C ILE A 98 -0.91 9.13 4.33
N TYR A 99 -1.83 9.09 3.38
CA TYR A 99 -2.70 7.95 3.15
C TYR A 99 -2.26 7.10 1.94
N ILE A 100 -1.76 7.72 0.87
CA ILE A 100 -1.24 7.01 -0.30
C ILE A 100 0.25 7.22 -0.42
N VAL A 101 1.00 6.13 -0.56
CA VAL A 101 2.44 6.17 -0.86
C VAL A 101 2.69 5.42 -2.16
N PRO A 102 3.06 6.11 -3.26
CA PRO A 102 3.52 5.44 -4.47
C PRO A 102 4.91 4.83 -4.24
N ALA A 103 5.05 3.53 -4.46
CA ALA A 103 6.28 2.77 -4.27
C ALA A 103 6.70 2.09 -5.57
N ARG A 104 7.75 2.59 -6.22
CA ARG A 104 8.27 2.00 -7.44
C ARG A 104 9.15 0.79 -7.11
N LEU A 105 8.78 -0.38 -7.62
CA LEU A 105 9.51 -1.64 -7.51
C LEU A 105 10.65 -1.74 -8.54
N GLU A 106 10.57 -0.96 -9.61
CA GLU A 106 11.58 -0.81 -10.65
C GLU A 106 11.47 0.58 -11.29
N PRO A 107 12.44 1.02 -12.11
CA PRO A 107 12.31 2.25 -12.89
C PRO A 107 11.06 2.23 -13.78
N CYS A 108 10.08 3.07 -13.46
CA CYS A 108 8.84 3.25 -14.20
C CYS A 108 8.26 4.66 -13.99
N ASP A 109 7.37 5.05 -14.91
CA ASP A 109 6.62 6.30 -14.83
C ASP A 109 5.48 6.20 -13.80
N LEU A 110 5.23 7.30 -13.08
CA LEU A 110 4.06 7.38 -12.21
C LEU A 110 2.80 7.64 -13.05
N PRO A 111 1.68 6.95 -12.77
CA PRO A 111 0.38 7.33 -13.29
C PRO A 111 0.07 8.80 -12.99
N GLU A 112 -0.60 9.50 -13.92
CA GLU A 112 -0.89 10.95 -13.80
C GLU A 112 -1.53 11.31 -12.45
N ARG A 113 -2.46 10.47 -11.98
CA ARG A 113 -3.19 10.63 -10.72
C ARG A 113 -2.30 10.51 -9.48
N LEU A 114 -1.07 10.03 -9.59
CA LEU A 114 -0.11 9.88 -8.48
C LEU A 114 1.10 10.82 -8.60
N LYS A 115 1.24 11.56 -9.70
CA LYS A 115 2.42 12.43 -9.94
C LYS A 115 2.58 13.57 -8.93
N HIS A 116 1.49 13.99 -8.31
CA HIS A 116 1.51 15.04 -7.29
C HIS A 116 1.98 14.52 -5.92
N LEU A 117 2.08 13.20 -5.73
CA LEU A 117 2.54 12.57 -4.50
C LEU A 117 4.04 12.29 -4.58
N HIS A 118 4.74 12.48 -3.47
CA HIS A 118 6.13 12.08 -3.36
C HIS A 118 6.23 10.55 -3.32
N CYS A 119 6.99 9.96 -4.25
CA CYS A 119 7.15 8.52 -4.37
C CYS A 119 8.44 8.00 -3.71
N VAL A 120 8.43 6.73 -3.33
CA VAL A 120 9.63 6.00 -2.92
C VAL A 120 10.10 5.05 -4.02
N ASN A 121 11.41 4.91 -4.19
CA ASN A 121 12.03 3.96 -5.11
C ASN A 121 12.58 2.78 -4.31
N LEU A 122 11.86 1.66 -4.28
CA LEU A 122 12.27 0.49 -3.48
C LEU A 122 13.42 -0.31 -4.11
N TYR A 123 13.70 -0.07 -5.40
CA TYR A 123 14.84 -0.67 -6.11
C TYR A 123 16.17 0.07 -5.88
N GLU A 124 16.16 1.24 -5.23
CA GLU A 124 17.36 2.01 -4.94
C GLU A 124 17.89 1.72 -3.53
N PRO A 125 19.22 1.81 -3.29
CA PRO A 125 19.77 1.79 -1.94
C PRO A 125 19.13 2.89 -1.08
N GLY A 126 18.68 2.56 0.13
CA GLY A 126 17.98 3.50 1.00
C GLY A 126 16.47 3.62 0.75
N GLY A 127 15.95 2.95 -0.30
CA GLY A 127 14.54 3.01 -0.67
C GLY A 127 13.60 2.53 0.43
N TYR A 128 13.92 1.38 1.03
CA TYR A 128 13.12 0.82 2.11
C TYR A 128 13.16 1.70 3.37
N GLU A 129 14.32 2.26 3.71
CA GLU A 129 14.48 3.17 4.82
C GLU A 129 13.65 4.45 4.63
N ASN A 130 13.54 4.94 3.40
CA ASN A 130 12.68 6.06 3.06
C ASN A 130 11.19 5.71 3.15
N LEU A 131 10.79 4.49 2.78
CA LEU A 131 9.44 3.99 3.04
C LEU A 131 9.14 4.00 4.55
N MET A 132 10.04 3.45 5.36
CA MET A 132 9.87 3.40 6.81
C MET A 132 9.74 4.79 7.44
N LYS A 133 10.44 5.82 6.91
CA LYS A 133 10.22 7.21 7.36
C LYS A 133 8.77 7.67 7.16
N ALA A 134 8.18 7.38 5.99
CA ALA A 134 6.79 7.75 5.71
C ALA A 134 5.80 6.99 6.61
N LEU A 135 6.05 5.69 6.84
CA LEU A 135 5.22 4.86 7.73
C LEU A 135 5.30 5.37 9.18
N ASN A 136 6.51 5.65 9.67
CA ASN A 136 6.72 6.17 11.02
C ASN A 136 6.13 7.57 11.21
N GLU A 137 6.14 8.43 10.19
CA GLU A 137 5.49 9.74 10.25
C GLU A 137 3.97 9.59 10.42
N ARG A 138 3.36 8.67 9.66
CA ARG A 138 1.92 8.40 9.78
C ARG A 138 1.55 7.81 11.14
N ALA A 139 2.40 6.95 11.69
CA ALA A 139 2.17 6.28 12.97
C ALA A 139 2.15 7.23 14.18
N LYS A 140 2.57 8.50 14.01
CA LYS A 140 2.49 9.52 15.08
C LYS A 140 1.06 10.01 15.34
N TYR A 141 0.11 9.72 14.45
CA TYR A 141 -1.26 10.24 14.47
C TYR A 141 -2.28 9.10 14.34
#